data_AF-A0A0S4J5Z7-F1
#
_entry.id   AF-A0A0S4J5Z7-F1
#
_cell.length_a   1.000
_cell.length_b   1.000
_cell.length_c   1.000
_cell.angle_alpha   90.00
_cell.angle_beta   90.00
_cell.angle_gamma   90.00
#
_symmetry.space_group_name_H-M   'P 1'
#
loop_
_entity.id
_entity.type
_entity.pdbx_description
1 polymer ?
#
loop_
_entity_poly.entity_id
_entity_poly.type
_entity_poly.pdbx_seq_one_letter_code
_entity_poly.pdbx_strand_id
1 'polypeptide(L)'
;MVNPDESDTYVVQIFSNFAPPELRPLLVRLERDATVEDCIQASLNKFIQRQPIMVLPSDIPNEYALSVAGGDGYPAVGSHAFDPRAILRNISALEFPYMICLTFAPLKETASIGANNSEKQQLQSTAGSAQEKRFVQHKTLSALEKQALAKEIKQREQAREENLRIIERRRVDKEREAYQHCESYEVMRREAIQKEEQEKQRLEIERELKEEEEQMRLEAEAEAASNATKEMTLLEKHRAEMAQAVEAEKRHAQLVIQAKEDRLQKSLQEKQRLAEEKRRQLAGERNVRMASALDQLIDNLHSSIDVSSSVEISRLDRERFERKDVERMEADLRSIASLEERRHAPKDSERESRFRFLVAREDYERTKVFSAIEEEQNQKSAEAVRFERWMLEEIKRKEAAVAQMELEYRSRENGNGGAIVPL
;
A
#
# COMPACT_ATOMS: atom_id res chain seq x y z
N MET A 1 15.82 3.65 -7.12
CA MET A 1 15.94 4.94 -7.82
C MET A 1 15.33 4.75 -9.20
N VAL A 2 14.12 5.26 -9.39
CA VAL A 2 13.38 5.18 -10.67
C VAL A 2 13.76 6.42 -11.49
N ASN A 3 14.09 6.22 -12.77
CA ASN A 3 14.42 7.30 -13.69
C ASN A 3 13.26 8.32 -13.77
N PRO A 4 13.50 9.63 -13.62
CA PRO A 4 12.46 10.66 -13.66
C PRO A 4 12.06 11.13 -15.07
N ASP A 5 12.39 10.38 -16.13
CA ASP A 5 12.32 10.88 -17.53
C ASP A 5 11.36 10.12 -18.47
N GLU A 6 10.43 9.32 -17.95
CA GLU A 6 9.26 8.90 -18.74
C GLU A 6 8.12 9.88 -18.50
N SER A 7 8.27 11.11 -19.01
CA SER A 7 7.13 12.01 -19.16
C SER A 7 6.19 11.39 -20.20
N ASP A 8 5.07 10.89 -19.68
CA ASP A 8 4.01 10.19 -20.37
C ASP A 8 3.32 11.15 -21.37
N THR A 9 3.98 11.42 -22.49
CA THR A 9 3.55 12.39 -23.51
C THR A 9 3.09 11.70 -24.78
N TYR A 10 2.12 12.30 -25.48
CA TYR A 10 1.61 11.82 -26.77
C TYR A 10 1.63 12.92 -27.83
N VAL A 11 1.57 12.52 -29.11
CA VAL A 11 1.64 13.43 -30.26
C VAL A 11 0.28 13.54 -30.93
N VAL A 12 -0.16 14.77 -31.18
CA VAL A 12 -1.42 15.11 -31.86
C VAL A 12 -1.13 15.81 -33.18
N GLN A 13 -1.88 15.48 -34.24
CA GLN A 13 -1.84 16.18 -35.52
C GLN A 13 -2.96 17.22 -35.59
N ILE A 14 -2.59 18.47 -35.82
CA ILE A 14 -3.51 19.59 -35.78
C ILE A 14 -3.52 20.30 -37.13
N PHE A 15 -4.69 20.31 -37.75
CA PHE A 15 -4.98 20.98 -39.00
C PHE A 15 -5.61 22.33 -38.67
N SER A 16 -4.93 23.43 -38.96
CA SER A 16 -5.49 24.76 -38.76
C SER A 16 -5.91 25.36 -40.09
N ASN A 17 -7.12 25.92 -40.18
CA ASN A 17 -7.59 26.57 -41.40
C ASN A 17 -6.93 27.93 -41.69
N PHE A 18 -6.27 28.54 -40.70
CA PHE A 18 -5.54 29.80 -40.84
C PHE A 18 -4.05 29.59 -41.13
N ALA A 19 -3.51 28.38 -40.93
CA ALA A 19 -2.14 28.07 -41.30
C ALA A 19 -1.99 27.88 -42.82
N PRO A 20 -0.91 28.33 -43.46
CA PRO A 20 -0.58 27.95 -44.83
C PRO A 20 -0.53 26.41 -44.98
N PRO A 21 -0.87 25.85 -46.16
CA PRO A 21 -0.81 24.40 -46.40
C PRO A 21 0.56 23.78 -46.07
N GLU A 22 1.63 24.55 -46.25
CA GLU A 22 3.03 24.18 -45.96
C GLU A 22 3.30 23.92 -44.46
N LEU A 23 2.46 24.44 -43.57
CA LEU A 23 2.57 24.28 -42.11
C LEU A 23 1.57 23.26 -41.54
N ARG A 24 0.75 22.63 -42.38
CA ARG A 24 -0.22 21.60 -41.98
C ARG A 24 0.30 20.19 -42.33
N PRO A 25 0.13 19.17 -41.47
CA PRO A 25 -0.37 19.25 -40.10
C PRO A 25 0.70 19.76 -39.12
N LEU A 26 0.25 20.43 -38.08
CA LEU A 26 1.07 20.79 -36.94
C LEU A 26 1.11 19.61 -35.96
N LEU A 27 2.32 19.10 -35.68
CA LEU A 27 2.50 18.07 -34.65
C LEU A 27 2.69 18.71 -33.29
N VAL A 28 1.87 18.40 -32.30
CA VAL A 28 1.99 18.94 -30.94
C VAL A 28 2.21 17.79 -29.96
N ARG A 29 3.16 17.95 -29.04
CA ARG A 29 3.44 17.00 -27.95
C ARG A 29 2.70 17.48 -26.71
N LEU A 30 1.90 16.62 -26.10
CA LEU A 30 1.07 16.93 -24.94
C LEU A 30 1.28 15.90 -23.85
N GLU A 31 1.11 16.32 -22.60
CA GLU A 31 1.08 15.44 -21.42
C GLU A 31 -0.24 14.64 -21.38
N ARG A 32 -0.24 13.48 -20.73
CA ARG A 32 -1.40 12.55 -20.69
C ARG A 32 -2.69 13.18 -20.19
N ASP A 33 -2.60 14.12 -19.27
CA ASP A 33 -3.68 14.86 -18.62
C ASP A 33 -3.96 16.22 -19.27
N ALA A 34 -3.27 16.55 -20.38
CA ALA A 34 -3.48 17.80 -21.09
C ALA A 34 -4.94 17.95 -21.57
N THR A 35 -5.49 19.13 -21.30
CA THR A 35 -6.82 19.52 -21.72
C THR A 35 -6.85 19.97 -23.19
N VAL A 36 -8.04 20.13 -23.72
CA VAL A 36 -8.27 20.74 -25.05
C VAL A 36 -7.70 22.16 -25.09
N GLU A 37 -7.84 22.94 -24.02
CA GLU A 37 -7.27 24.28 -23.90
C GLU A 37 -5.73 24.25 -23.96
N ASP A 38 -5.08 23.29 -23.29
CA ASP A 38 -3.62 23.10 -23.34
C ASP A 38 -3.15 22.76 -24.76
N CYS A 39 -3.93 21.94 -25.47
CA CYS A 39 -3.67 21.60 -26.86
C CYS A 39 -3.76 22.82 -27.78
N ILE A 40 -4.76 23.67 -27.59
CA ILE A 40 -4.91 24.94 -28.34
C ILE A 40 -3.72 25.85 -28.04
N GLN A 41 -3.38 26.06 -26.77
CA GLN A 41 -2.28 26.94 -26.38
C GLN A 41 -0.94 26.45 -26.96
N ALA A 42 -0.66 25.15 -26.86
CA ALA A 42 0.55 24.55 -27.43
C ALA A 42 0.59 24.68 -28.97
N SER A 43 -0.57 24.62 -29.63
CA SER A 43 -0.68 24.84 -31.08
C SER A 43 -0.35 26.28 -31.46
N LEU A 44 -0.96 27.25 -30.78
CA LEU A 44 -0.74 28.69 -31.02
C LEU A 44 0.72 29.06 -30.80
N ASN A 45 1.31 28.60 -29.71
CA ASN A 45 2.73 28.80 -29.40
C ASN A 45 3.64 28.27 -30.51
N LYS A 46 3.33 27.06 -31.02
CA LYS A 46 4.12 26.45 -32.08
C LYS A 46 3.92 27.13 -33.44
N PHE A 47 2.76 27.71 -33.70
CA PHE A 47 2.53 28.56 -34.87
C PHE A 47 3.35 29.85 -34.81
N ILE A 48 3.34 30.54 -33.67
CA ILE A 48 4.14 31.77 -33.44
C ILE A 48 5.63 31.48 -33.63
N GLN A 49 6.12 30.34 -33.10
CA GLN A 49 7.52 29.93 -33.28
C GLN A 49 7.89 29.65 -34.74
N ARG A 50 7.00 29.02 -35.51
CA ARG A 50 7.27 28.65 -36.91
C ARG A 50 7.16 29.83 -37.87
N GLN A 51 6.25 30.78 -37.61
CA GLN A 51 6.09 31.99 -38.42
C GLN A 51 5.76 33.20 -37.55
N PRO A 52 6.78 33.90 -37.02
CA PRO A 52 6.59 35.04 -36.12
C PRO A 52 5.98 36.28 -36.82
N ILE A 53 5.91 36.28 -38.16
CA ILE A 53 5.38 37.39 -38.97
C ILE A 53 3.89 37.17 -39.30
N MET A 54 3.33 35.98 -39.04
CA MET A 54 1.94 35.67 -39.34
C MET A 54 1.03 36.20 -38.23
N VAL A 55 0.09 37.09 -38.59
CA VAL A 55 -0.92 37.60 -37.66
C VAL A 55 -1.97 36.51 -37.45
N LEU A 56 -1.98 35.91 -36.25
CA LEU A 56 -3.06 35.03 -35.82
C LEU A 56 -4.35 35.85 -35.65
N PRO A 57 -5.53 35.27 -35.91
CA PRO A 57 -6.82 35.94 -35.65
C PRO A 57 -6.97 36.42 -34.19
N SER A 58 -6.37 35.68 -33.26
CA SER A 58 -6.32 35.97 -31.83
C SER A 58 -5.17 35.25 -31.14
N ASP A 59 -4.66 35.82 -30.06
CA ASP A 59 -3.69 35.25 -29.14
C ASP A 59 -4.34 34.59 -27.91
N ILE A 60 -5.67 34.62 -27.83
CA ILE A 60 -6.46 34.07 -26.72
C ILE A 60 -6.93 32.64 -27.08
N PRO A 61 -6.55 31.58 -26.32
CA PRO A 61 -6.96 30.20 -26.59
C PRO A 61 -8.48 30.00 -26.65
N ASN A 62 -9.22 30.72 -25.81
CA ASN A 62 -10.67 30.62 -25.69
C ASN A 62 -11.46 31.14 -26.91
N GLU A 63 -10.78 31.76 -27.89
CA GLU A 63 -11.37 32.15 -29.17
C GLU A 63 -11.18 31.09 -30.26
N TYR A 64 -10.61 29.95 -29.89
CA TYR A 64 -10.42 28.81 -30.77
C TYR A 64 -11.18 27.60 -30.25
N ALA A 65 -11.58 26.74 -31.20
CA ALA A 65 -12.23 25.48 -30.93
C ALA A 65 -11.47 24.35 -31.63
N LEU A 66 -11.37 23.20 -30.96
CA LEU A 66 -10.88 21.95 -31.55
C LEU A 66 -12.07 21.05 -31.88
N SER A 67 -12.03 20.42 -33.05
CA SER A 67 -13.04 19.46 -33.51
C SER A 67 -12.36 18.32 -34.29
N VAL A 68 -13.07 17.22 -34.51
CA VAL A 68 -12.58 16.16 -35.39
C VAL A 68 -12.49 16.68 -36.82
N ALA A 69 -11.32 16.54 -37.46
CA ALA A 69 -11.15 16.87 -38.87
C ALA A 69 -11.53 15.69 -39.77
N GLY A 70 -12.11 15.98 -40.93
CA GLY A 70 -12.22 15.06 -42.05
C GLY A 70 -10.87 14.86 -42.76
N GLY A 71 -10.83 13.96 -43.74
CA GLY A 71 -9.63 13.68 -44.54
C GLY A 71 -9.14 14.86 -45.40
N ASP A 72 -9.90 15.95 -45.46
CA ASP A 72 -9.57 17.22 -46.11
C ASP A 72 -8.97 18.26 -45.14
N GLY A 73 -8.85 17.94 -43.85
CA GLY A 73 -8.33 18.84 -42.82
C GLY A 73 -9.33 19.89 -42.33
N TYR A 74 -10.59 19.85 -42.81
CA TYR A 74 -11.70 20.68 -42.33
C TYR A 74 -12.51 19.94 -41.25
N PRO A 75 -13.32 20.63 -40.43
CA PRO A 75 -14.19 19.96 -39.45
C PRO A 75 -15.09 18.92 -40.13
N ALA A 76 -15.11 17.70 -39.60
CA ALA A 76 -15.93 16.62 -40.13
C ALA A 76 -17.42 17.00 -40.04
N VAL A 77 -18.20 16.60 -41.06
CA VAL A 77 -19.65 16.88 -41.10
C VAL A 77 -20.33 16.26 -39.88
N GLY A 78 -21.01 17.10 -39.08
CA GLY A 78 -21.67 16.68 -37.84
C GLY A 78 -20.76 16.58 -36.61
N SER A 79 -19.47 16.96 -36.72
CA SER A 79 -18.58 17.06 -35.56
C SER A 79 -18.90 18.31 -34.73
N HIS A 80 -18.78 18.17 -33.41
CA HIS A 80 -18.93 19.26 -32.46
C HIS A 80 -17.56 19.71 -31.94
N ALA A 81 -17.46 20.97 -31.53
CA ALA A 81 -16.30 21.46 -30.80
C ALA A 81 -16.16 20.71 -29.48
N PHE A 82 -14.93 20.34 -29.13
CA PHE A 82 -14.62 19.73 -27.85
C PHE A 82 -14.77 20.75 -26.71
N ASP A 83 -15.17 20.27 -25.53
CA ASP A 83 -15.15 21.07 -24.32
C ASP A 83 -13.70 21.49 -24.00
N PRO A 84 -13.39 22.79 -23.86
CA PRO A 84 -12.04 23.28 -23.54
C PRO A 84 -11.41 22.62 -22.31
N ARG A 85 -12.23 22.23 -21.32
CA ARG A 85 -11.74 21.62 -20.07
C ARG A 85 -11.63 20.10 -20.12
N ALA A 86 -12.11 19.47 -21.19
CA ALA A 86 -12.03 18.03 -21.31
C ALA A 86 -10.58 17.59 -21.59
N ILE A 87 -10.16 16.50 -20.96
CA ILE A 87 -8.86 15.87 -21.20
C ILE A 87 -8.90 15.27 -22.60
N LEU A 88 -8.05 15.75 -23.51
CA LEU A 88 -8.15 15.44 -24.95
C LEU A 88 -8.07 13.93 -25.24
N ARG A 89 -7.26 13.20 -24.47
CA ARG A 89 -7.13 11.74 -24.54
C ARG A 89 -8.45 11.00 -24.24
N ASN A 90 -9.32 11.59 -23.42
CA ASN A 90 -10.57 10.98 -22.97
C ASN A 90 -11.74 11.24 -23.93
N ILE A 91 -11.58 12.09 -24.94
CA ILE A 91 -12.66 12.55 -25.85
C ILE A 91 -12.90 11.54 -27.01
N SER A 92 -13.08 10.26 -26.67
CA SER A 92 -13.61 9.16 -27.49
C SER A 92 -12.64 8.20 -28.21
N ALA A 93 -12.71 6.92 -27.81
CA ALA A 93 -13.15 5.74 -28.57
C ALA A 93 -12.68 5.45 -30.02
N LEU A 94 -11.75 6.19 -30.65
CA LEU A 94 -11.25 5.87 -31.99
C LEU A 94 -9.75 5.58 -31.98
N GLU A 95 -9.41 4.31 -32.14
CA GLU A 95 -8.06 3.81 -32.40
C GLU A 95 -7.64 4.24 -33.83
N PHE A 96 -6.98 5.40 -34.00
CA PHE A 96 -5.99 5.82 -35.04
C PHE A 96 -5.91 7.36 -35.13
N PRO A 97 -4.82 7.97 -35.64
CA PRO A 97 -4.29 9.23 -35.14
C PRO A 97 -5.16 10.46 -35.47
N TYR A 98 -5.44 11.21 -34.42
CA TYR A 98 -5.98 12.56 -34.33
C TYR A 98 -5.78 13.44 -35.58
N MET A 99 -6.69 13.40 -36.56
CA MET A 99 -6.87 14.55 -37.44
C MET A 99 -7.79 15.51 -36.68
N ILE A 100 -7.23 16.50 -36.00
CA ILE A 100 -8.01 17.50 -35.26
C ILE A 100 -7.95 18.83 -36.01
N CYS A 101 -9.10 19.46 -36.22
CA CYS A 101 -9.18 20.77 -36.84
C CYS A 101 -9.21 21.85 -35.77
N LEU A 102 -8.33 22.85 -35.89
CA LEU A 102 -8.32 24.07 -35.09
C LEU A 102 -9.03 25.18 -35.88
N THR A 103 -10.18 25.60 -35.38
CA THR A 103 -11.01 26.65 -35.98
C THR A 103 -11.09 27.87 -35.08
N PHE A 104 -11.00 29.05 -35.67
CA PHE A 104 -11.28 30.31 -34.97
C PHE A 104 -12.80 30.48 -34.82
N ALA A 105 -13.28 30.61 -33.58
CA ALA A 105 -14.68 30.80 -33.22
C ALA A 105 -14.76 32.03 -32.31
N PRO A 106 -15.00 33.25 -32.85
CA PRO A 106 -15.04 34.45 -32.03
C PRO A 106 -16.12 34.30 -30.96
N LEU A 107 -15.81 34.78 -29.73
CA LEU A 107 -16.67 34.80 -28.55
C LEU A 107 -17.94 35.66 -28.75
N LYS A 108 -18.83 35.19 -29.63
CA LYS A 108 -20.24 35.57 -29.76
C LYS A 108 -21.00 34.39 -30.37
N GLU A 109 -21.35 33.44 -29.51
CA GLU A 109 -22.57 32.61 -29.59
C GLU A 109 -22.44 31.42 -28.62
N THR A 110 -22.49 31.71 -27.32
CA THR A 110 -23.09 30.75 -26.39
C THR A 110 -24.60 30.92 -26.46
N ALA A 111 -25.29 29.84 -26.83
CA ALA A 111 -26.74 29.64 -26.83
C ALA A 111 -27.53 30.16 -28.06
N SER A 112 -27.97 29.18 -28.86
CA SER A 112 -29.02 29.22 -29.89
C SER A 112 -28.75 30.07 -31.14
N ILE A 113 -28.64 29.41 -32.28
CA ILE A 113 -29.17 29.73 -33.62
C ILE A 113 -28.47 28.77 -34.60
N GLY A 114 -29.22 28.10 -35.47
CA GLY A 114 -28.63 27.30 -36.55
C GLY A 114 -29.39 26.03 -36.96
N ALA A 115 -30.55 25.74 -36.40
CA ALA A 115 -31.50 24.82 -37.04
C ALA A 115 -32.40 25.64 -37.96
N ASN A 116 -32.42 25.25 -39.24
CA ASN A 116 -33.38 25.59 -40.28
C ASN A 116 -33.32 27.01 -40.86
N ASN A 117 -32.61 27.19 -41.99
CA ASN A 117 -33.11 28.04 -43.10
C ASN A 117 -32.33 27.98 -44.43
N SER A 118 -31.45 27.00 -44.68
CA SER A 118 -30.74 26.88 -45.97
C SER A 118 -31.34 25.88 -46.97
N GLU A 119 -32.32 25.05 -46.59
CA GLU A 119 -32.87 24.02 -47.50
C GLU A 119 -34.16 24.42 -48.25
N LYS A 120 -34.70 25.63 -48.04
CA LYS A 120 -35.94 26.08 -48.71
C LYS A 120 -35.76 27.02 -49.90
N GLN A 121 -34.53 27.37 -50.29
CA GLN A 121 -34.28 28.34 -51.37
C GLN A 121 -33.69 27.76 -52.67
N GLN A 122 -33.52 26.44 -52.78
CA GLN A 122 -32.96 25.80 -53.99
C GLN A 122 -33.88 24.78 -54.69
N LEU A 123 -35.10 24.55 -54.20
CA LEU A 123 -36.07 23.64 -54.84
C LEU A 123 -37.33 24.33 -55.42
N GLN A 124 -37.31 25.67 -55.56
CA GLN A 124 -38.40 26.43 -56.19
C GLN A 124 -38.03 27.13 -57.51
N SER A 125 -36.80 26.96 -58.03
CA SER A 125 -36.34 27.62 -59.26
C SER A 125 -36.32 26.74 -60.52
N THR A 126 -36.81 25.49 -60.47
CA THR A 126 -36.85 24.58 -61.63
C THR A 126 -38.22 23.95 -61.90
N ALA A 127 -39.31 24.62 -61.49
CA ALA A 127 -40.69 24.25 -61.84
C ALA A 127 -41.39 25.31 -62.71
N GLY A 128 -40.63 26.04 -63.52
CA GLY A 128 -41.18 27.05 -64.43
C GLY A 128 -40.28 27.27 -65.61
N SER A 129 -40.31 26.36 -66.61
CA SER A 129 -39.96 26.62 -68.02
C SER A 129 -39.83 25.31 -68.82
N ALA A 130 -40.85 24.45 -68.79
CA ALA A 130 -40.95 23.32 -69.71
C ALA A 130 -42.41 22.82 -69.83
N GLN A 131 -43.33 23.71 -70.19
CA GLN A 131 -44.54 23.28 -70.89
C GLN A 131 -44.65 24.05 -72.19
N GLU A 132 -44.01 23.44 -73.17
CA GLU A 132 -44.23 23.64 -74.59
C GLU A 132 -45.72 23.78 -74.88
N LYS A 133 -46.04 24.86 -75.59
CA LYS A 133 -47.25 25.01 -76.39
C LYS A 133 -47.35 23.84 -77.37
N ARG A 134 -47.89 22.70 -76.94
CA ARG A 134 -48.43 21.69 -77.85
C ARG A 134 -49.78 22.19 -78.33
N PHE A 135 -49.77 22.80 -79.51
CA PHE A 135 -50.93 22.92 -80.37
C PHE A 135 -51.59 21.53 -80.50
N VAL A 136 -52.77 21.37 -79.90
CA VAL A 136 -53.63 20.22 -80.15
C VAL A 136 -54.33 20.50 -81.48
N GLN A 137 -53.76 20.01 -82.58
CA GLN A 137 -54.57 19.66 -83.75
C GLN A 137 -55.53 18.57 -83.29
N HIS A 138 -56.82 18.88 -83.22
CA HIS A 138 -57.89 17.90 -83.03
C HIS A 138 -57.94 16.96 -84.24
N LYS A 139 -57.10 15.93 -84.25
CA LYS A 139 -57.41 14.68 -84.96
C LYS A 139 -58.48 13.98 -84.14
N THR A 140 -59.66 13.79 -84.72
CA THR A 140 -60.71 12.95 -84.16
C THR A 140 -60.16 11.52 -84.07
N LEU A 141 -59.64 11.17 -82.89
CA LEU A 141 -59.23 9.80 -82.58
C LEU A 141 -60.40 8.85 -82.84
N SER A 142 -60.11 7.76 -83.56
CA SER A 142 -61.03 6.67 -83.80
C SER A 142 -61.55 6.11 -82.47
N ALA A 143 -62.78 5.57 -82.44
CA ALA A 143 -63.35 4.98 -81.23
C ALA A 143 -62.43 3.90 -80.61
N LEU A 144 -61.68 3.18 -81.43
CA LEU A 144 -60.68 2.18 -81.01
C LEU A 144 -59.47 2.81 -80.32
N GLU A 145 -58.98 3.96 -80.79
CA GLU A 145 -57.83 4.66 -80.20
C GLU A 145 -58.20 5.29 -78.85
N LYS A 146 -59.43 5.81 -78.72
CA LYS A 146 -59.96 6.30 -77.44
C LYS A 146 -60.10 5.17 -76.41
N GLN A 147 -60.51 3.98 -76.85
CA GLN A 147 -60.64 2.82 -75.97
C GLN A 147 -59.27 2.25 -75.53
N ALA A 148 -58.28 2.26 -76.41
CA ALA A 148 -56.90 1.88 -76.08
C ALA A 148 -56.26 2.87 -75.08
N LEU A 149 -56.40 4.18 -75.32
CA LEU A 149 -55.95 5.23 -74.40
C LEU A 149 -56.63 5.14 -73.03
N ALA A 150 -57.93 4.88 -72.97
CA ALA A 150 -58.64 4.72 -71.70
C ALA A 150 -58.13 3.51 -70.88
N LYS A 151 -57.80 2.40 -71.54
CA LYS A 151 -57.18 1.23 -70.88
C LYS A 151 -55.77 1.55 -70.37
N GLU A 152 -54.97 2.24 -71.17
CA GLU A 152 -53.61 2.64 -70.79
C GLU A 152 -53.62 3.64 -69.61
N ILE A 153 -54.52 4.62 -69.62
CA ILE A 153 -54.71 5.56 -68.50
C ILE A 153 -55.09 4.80 -67.23
N LYS A 154 -56.06 3.87 -67.31
CA LYS A 154 -56.48 3.07 -66.15
C LYS A 154 -55.35 2.19 -65.59
N GLN A 155 -54.53 1.60 -66.46
CA GLN A 155 -53.34 0.84 -66.03
C GLN A 155 -52.28 1.73 -65.40
N ARG A 156 -52.04 2.94 -65.93
CA ARG A 156 -51.12 3.91 -65.34
C ARG A 156 -51.63 4.44 -64.00
N GLU A 157 -52.94 4.62 -63.83
CA GLU A 157 -53.55 4.99 -62.56
C GLU A 157 -53.39 3.88 -61.51
N GLN A 158 -53.64 2.62 -61.87
CA GLN A 158 -53.40 1.47 -60.98
C GLN A 158 -51.93 1.35 -60.57
N ALA A 159 -51.00 1.50 -61.51
CA ALA A 159 -49.57 1.49 -61.22
C ALA A 159 -49.13 2.68 -60.34
N ARG A 160 -49.79 3.85 -60.45
CA ARG A 160 -49.54 4.99 -59.56
C ARG A 160 -50.05 4.73 -58.15
N GLU A 161 -51.25 4.20 -57.99
CA GLU A 161 -51.79 3.83 -56.68
C GLU A 161 -50.94 2.76 -55.98
N GLU A 162 -50.48 1.76 -56.73
CA GLU A 162 -49.60 0.72 -56.19
C GLU A 162 -48.23 1.28 -55.77
N ASN A 163 -47.62 2.15 -56.59
CA ASN A 163 -46.39 2.85 -56.21
C ASN A 163 -46.58 3.74 -54.98
N LEU A 164 -47.70 4.45 -54.84
CA LEU A 164 -48.00 5.25 -53.64
C LEU A 164 -48.10 4.37 -52.39
N ARG A 165 -48.76 3.21 -52.48
CA ARG A 165 -48.82 2.24 -51.36
C ARG A 165 -47.44 1.71 -50.96
N ILE A 166 -46.56 1.46 -51.93
CA ILE A 166 -45.18 1.02 -51.66
C ILE A 166 -44.38 2.13 -50.96
N ILE A 167 -44.54 3.38 -51.40
CA ILE A 167 -43.88 4.54 -50.77
C ILE A 167 -44.36 4.73 -49.33
N GLU A 168 -45.68 4.66 -49.10
CA GLU A 168 -46.25 4.77 -47.75
C GLU A 168 -45.78 3.65 -46.82
N ARG A 169 -45.76 2.39 -47.29
CA ARG A 169 -45.21 1.28 -46.48
C ARG A 169 -43.74 1.51 -46.13
N ARG A 170 -42.91 1.85 -47.11
CA ARG A 170 -41.48 2.15 -46.86
C ARG A 170 -41.27 3.30 -45.90
N ARG A 171 -42.15 4.31 -45.92
CA ARG A 171 -42.10 5.42 -44.97
C ARG A 171 -42.42 4.95 -43.56
N VAL A 172 -43.49 4.18 -43.38
CA VAL A 172 -43.90 3.63 -42.07
C VAL A 172 -42.84 2.68 -41.53
N ASP A 173 -42.25 1.83 -42.37
CA ASP A 173 -41.18 0.91 -41.97
C ASP A 173 -39.94 1.69 -41.48
N LYS A 174 -39.53 2.74 -42.21
CA LYS A 174 -38.43 3.62 -41.78
C LYS A 174 -38.74 4.38 -40.49
N GLU A 175 -39.97 4.88 -40.33
CA GLU A 175 -40.39 5.53 -39.08
C GLU A 175 -40.32 4.53 -37.92
N ARG A 176 -40.76 3.28 -38.13
CA ARG A 176 -40.70 2.21 -37.12
C ARG A 176 -39.26 1.82 -36.75
N GLU A 177 -38.37 1.68 -37.73
CA GLU A 177 -36.94 1.44 -37.50
C GLU A 177 -36.31 2.56 -36.68
N ALA A 178 -36.61 3.83 -37.01
CA ALA A 178 -36.13 4.97 -36.26
C ALA A 178 -36.61 4.95 -34.79
N TYR A 179 -37.89 4.61 -34.54
CA TYR A 179 -38.40 4.46 -33.18
C TYR A 179 -37.70 3.33 -32.42
N GLN A 180 -37.47 2.18 -33.04
CA GLN A 180 -36.75 1.06 -32.42
C GLN A 180 -35.30 1.42 -32.05
N HIS A 181 -34.60 2.17 -32.92
CA HIS A 181 -33.27 2.67 -32.62
C HIS A 181 -33.26 3.64 -31.44
N CYS A 182 -34.24 4.55 -31.36
CA CYS A 182 -34.39 5.46 -30.22
C CYS A 182 -34.65 4.70 -28.92
N GLU A 183 -35.56 3.72 -28.92
CA GLU A 183 -35.85 2.90 -27.73
C GLU A 183 -34.62 2.10 -27.29
N SER A 184 -33.91 1.47 -28.22
CA SER A 184 -32.68 0.74 -27.91
C SER A 184 -31.61 1.66 -27.33
N TYR A 185 -31.47 2.88 -27.86
CA TYR A 185 -30.52 3.86 -27.33
C TYR A 185 -30.90 4.32 -25.93
N GLU A 186 -32.19 4.54 -25.65
CA GLU A 186 -32.64 4.88 -24.30
C GLU A 186 -32.39 3.77 -23.29
N VAL A 187 -32.60 2.50 -23.68
CA VAL A 187 -32.30 1.35 -22.81
C VAL A 187 -30.80 1.29 -22.50
N MET A 188 -29.94 1.37 -23.52
CA MET A 188 -28.49 1.39 -23.30
C MET A 188 -28.04 2.57 -22.43
N ARG A 189 -28.64 3.75 -22.62
CA ARG A 189 -28.35 4.93 -21.79
C ARG A 189 -28.74 4.70 -20.33
N ARG A 190 -29.91 4.11 -20.06
CA ARG A 190 -30.35 3.80 -18.68
C ARG A 190 -29.46 2.75 -18.03
N GLU A 191 -29.07 1.71 -18.78
CA GLU A 191 -28.15 0.68 -18.28
C GLU A 191 -26.75 1.25 -17.98
N ALA A 192 -26.26 2.18 -18.81
CA ALA A 192 -24.98 2.85 -18.57
C ALA A 192 -25.02 3.69 -17.28
N ILE A 193 -26.08 4.47 -17.08
CA ILE A 193 -26.28 5.26 -15.85
C ILE A 193 -26.35 4.34 -14.63
N GLN A 194 -27.11 3.24 -14.72
CA GLN A 194 -27.24 2.29 -13.60
C GLN A 194 -25.90 1.62 -13.26
N LYS A 195 -25.08 1.27 -14.27
CA LYS A 195 -23.74 0.72 -14.04
C LYS A 195 -22.81 1.75 -13.39
N GLU A 196 -22.86 3.01 -13.82
CA GLU A 196 -22.08 4.09 -13.23
C GLU A 196 -22.48 4.35 -11.76
N GLU A 197 -23.78 4.32 -11.45
CA GLU A 197 -24.27 4.42 -10.07
C GLU A 197 -23.82 3.23 -9.21
N GLN A 198 -23.89 2.01 -9.73
CA GLN A 198 -23.40 0.82 -9.02
C GLN A 198 -21.89 0.86 -8.79
N GLU A 199 -21.11 1.35 -9.75
CA GLU A 199 -19.67 1.53 -9.61
C GLU A 199 -19.34 2.60 -8.56
N LYS A 200 -20.06 3.72 -8.56
CA LYS A 200 -19.94 4.75 -7.51
C LYS A 200 -20.23 4.19 -6.12
N GLN A 201 -21.32 3.44 -5.95
CA GLN A 201 -21.66 2.80 -4.68
C GLN A 201 -20.60 1.79 -4.24
N ARG A 202 -20.03 1.01 -5.16
CA ARG A 202 -18.93 0.08 -4.85
C ARG A 202 -17.67 0.81 -4.38
N LEU A 203 -17.30 1.90 -5.05
CA LEU A 203 -16.15 2.71 -4.68
C LEU A 203 -16.36 3.42 -3.35
N GLU A 204 -17.58 3.83 -3.02
CA GLU A 204 -17.93 4.41 -1.72
C GLU A 204 -17.77 3.38 -0.59
N ILE A 205 -18.32 2.17 -0.77
CA ILE A 205 -18.14 1.06 0.19
C ILE A 205 -16.65 0.70 0.34
N GLU A 206 -15.87 0.67 -0.74
CA GLU A 206 -14.43 0.39 -0.66
C GLU A 206 -13.67 1.48 0.11
N ARG A 207 -14.09 2.75 -0.02
CA ARG A 207 -13.51 3.85 0.77
C ARG A 207 -13.88 3.72 2.25
N GLU A 208 -15.14 3.48 2.57
CA GLU A 208 -15.60 3.28 3.95
C GLU A 208 -14.85 2.12 4.62
N LEU A 209 -14.69 0.98 3.92
CA LEU A 209 -13.93 -0.16 4.44
C LEU A 209 -12.45 0.18 4.68
N LYS A 210 -11.82 0.96 3.80
CA LYS A 210 -10.43 1.41 4.00
C LYS A 210 -10.31 2.38 5.19
N GLU A 211 -11.29 3.27 5.37
CA GLU A 211 -11.33 4.18 6.51
C GLU A 211 -11.54 3.40 7.83
N GLU A 212 -12.42 2.40 7.85
CA GLU A 212 -12.61 1.51 9.00
C GLU A 212 -11.35 0.69 9.32
N GLU A 213 -10.68 0.13 8.29
CA GLU A 213 -9.42 -0.59 8.46
C GLU A 213 -8.31 0.31 9.02
N GLU A 214 -8.19 1.54 8.51
CA GLU A 214 -7.22 2.51 9.00
C GLU A 214 -7.53 2.93 10.45
N GLN A 215 -8.80 3.15 10.77
CA GLN A 215 -9.23 3.47 12.13
C GLN A 215 -8.92 2.32 13.10
N MET A 216 -9.25 1.08 12.73
CA MET A 216 -8.91 -0.11 13.51
C MET A 216 -7.39 -0.25 13.72
N ARG A 217 -6.58 0.08 12.70
CA ARG A 217 -5.12 0.06 12.82
C ARG A 217 -4.63 1.12 13.80
N LEU A 218 -5.15 2.34 13.73
CA LEU A 218 -4.79 3.43 14.64
C LEU A 218 -5.20 3.13 16.09
N GLU A 219 -6.38 2.53 16.29
CA GLU A 219 -6.84 2.09 17.62
C GLU A 219 -5.93 0.99 18.18
N ALA A 220 -5.52 0.02 17.36
CA ALA A 220 -4.58 -1.02 17.76
C ALA A 220 -3.18 -0.46 18.09
N GLU A 221 -2.68 0.50 17.30
CA GLU A 221 -1.41 1.19 17.57
C GLU A 221 -1.48 1.98 18.89
N ALA A 222 -2.60 2.67 19.16
CA ALA A 222 -2.81 3.40 20.40
C ALA A 222 -2.91 2.47 21.61
N GLU A 223 -3.58 1.31 21.49
CA GLU A 223 -3.65 0.32 22.55
C GLU A 223 -2.28 -0.31 22.82
N ALA A 224 -1.51 -0.64 21.78
CA ALA A 224 -0.16 -1.15 21.90
C ALA A 224 0.76 -0.14 22.61
N ALA A 225 0.68 1.15 22.25
CA ALA A 225 1.41 2.22 22.93
C ALA A 225 0.99 2.36 24.40
N SER A 226 -0.31 2.29 24.69
CA SER A 226 -0.82 2.31 26.07
C SER A 226 -0.29 1.13 26.89
N ASN A 227 -0.31 -0.09 26.33
CA ASN A 227 0.19 -1.28 27.00
C ASN A 227 1.71 -1.21 27.22
N ALA A 228 2.49 -0.74 26.24
CA ALA A 228 3.92 -0.49 26.41
C ALA A 228 4.20 0.51 27.54
N THR A 229 3.40 1.59 27.66
CA THR A 229 3.57 2.55 28.77
C THR A 229 3.24 1.91 30.13
N LYS A 230 2.18 1.10 30.22
CA LYS A 230 1.84 0.36 31.44
C LYS A 230 2.96 -0.60 31.83
N GLU A 231 3.50 -1.37 30.89
CA GLU A 231 4.63 -2.27 31.14
C GLU A 231 5.87 -1.52 31.63
N MET A 232 6.22 -0.39 31.00
CA MET A 232 7.34 0.44 31.45
C MET A 232 7.14 0.95 32.88
N THR A 233 5.93 1.42 33.23
CA THR A 233 5.65 1.87 34.61
C THR A 233 5.71 0.74 35.62
N LEU A 234 5.30 -0.49 35.25
CA LEU A 234 5.42 -1.67 36.11
C LEU A 234 6.90 -2.05 36.32
N LEU A 235 7.71 -2.00 35.25
CA LEU A 235 9.15 -2.25 35.34
C LEU A 235 9.85 -1.21 36.21
N GLU A 236 9.48 0.07 36.11
CA GLU A 236 10.00 1.13 36.98
C GLU A 236 9.64 0.91 38.45
N LYS A 237 8.39 0.51 38.74
CA LYS A 237 7.97 0.14 40.10
C LYS A 237 8.79 -1.03 40.64
N HIS A 238 8.96 -2.10 39.87
CA HIS A 238 9.78 -3.24 40.29
C HIS A 238 11.25 -2.87 40.48
N ARG A 239 11.81 -1.99 39.63
CA ARG A 239 13.17 -1.46 39.84
C ARG A 239 13.28 -0.67 41.14
N ALA A 240 12.29 0.16 41.46
CA ALA A 240 12.25 0.91 42.71
C ALA A 240 12.12 0.00 43.93
N GLU A 241 11.25 -1.01 43.89
CA GLU A 241 11.10 -2.02 44.95
C GLU A 241 12.40 -2.79 45.19
N MET A 242 13.07 -3.24 44.13
CA MET A 242 14.36 -3.91 44.22
C MET A 242 15.45 -3.01 44.80
N ALA A 243 15.49 -1.73 44.40
CA ALA A 243 16.41 -0.76 44.98
C ALA A 243 16.18 -0.57 46.49
N GLN A 244 14.92 -0.46 46.91
CA GLN A 244 14.56 -0.37 48.33
C GLN A 244 14.94 -1.64 49.10
N ALA A 245 14.72 -2.81 48.52
CA ALA A 245 15.11 -4.09 49.14
C ALA A 245 16.64 -4.17 49.34
N VAL A 246 17.43 -3.77 48.33
CA VAL A 246 18.89 -3.72 48.42
C VAL A 246 19.35 -2.70 49.48
N GLU A 247 18.72 -1.53 49.56
CA GLU A 247 19.02 -0.56 50.63
C GLU A 247 18.69 -1.11 52.02
N ALA A 248 17.54 -1.79 52.18
CA ALA A 248 17.16 -2.41 53.43
C ALA A 248 18.16 -3.49 53.86
N GLU A 249 18.62 -4.33 52.92
CA GLU A 249 19.64 -5.35 53.17
C GLU A 249 20.98 -4.72 53.57
N LYS A 250 21.41 -3.65 52.90
CA LYS A 250 22.62 -2.90 53.27
C LYS A 250 22.54 -2.32 54.68
N ARG A 251 21.40 -1.73 55.05
CA ARG A 251 21.17 -1.21 56.41
C ARG A 251 21.21 -2.34 57.44
N HIS A 252 20.56 -3.47 57.15
CA HIS A 252 20.61 -4.64 58.04
C HIS A 252 22.04 -5.18 58.20
N ALA A 253 22.80 -5.30 57.11
CA ALA A 253 24.19 -5.74 57.15
C ALA A 253 25.06 -4.79 58.00
N GLN A 254 24.87 -3.47 57.87
CA GLN A 254 25.55 -2.48 58.71
C GLN A 254 25.22 -2.65 60.20
N LEU A 255 23.94 -2.85 60.54
CA LEU A 255 23.53 -3.11 61.93
C LEU A 255 24.16 -4.38 62.49
N VAL A 256 24.27 -5.44 61.68
CA VAL A 256 24.94 -6.69 62.08
C VAL A 256 26.44 -6.48 62.30
N ILE A 257 27.10 -5.72 61.44
CA ILE A 257 28.52 -5.37 61.59
C ILE A 257 28.73 -4.59 62.89
N GLN A 258 27.94 -3.54 63.12
CA GLN A 258 28.02 -2.72 64.31
C GLN A 258 27.77 -3.54 65.59
N ALA A 259 26.77 -4.42 65.59
CA ALA A 259 26.52 -5.31 66.72
C ALA A 259 27.68 -6.29 66.99
N LYS A 260 28.40 -6.74 65.95
CA LYS A 260 29.61 -7.56 66.10
C LYS A 260 30.77 -6.75 66.64
N GLU A 261 30.96 -5.52 66.16
CA GLU A 261 31.97 -4.60 66.68
C GLU A 261 31.76 -4.28 68.15
N ASP A 262 30.52 -3.99 68.56
CA ASP A 262 30.15 -3.74 69.95
C ASP A 262 30.43 -4.94 70.86
N ARG A 263 30.11 -6.16 70.39
CA ARG A 263 30.43 -7.41 71.12
C ARG A 263 31.94 -7.60 71.27
N LEU A 264 32.69 -7.31 70.21
CA LEU A 264 34.15 -7.43 70.22
C LEU A 264 34.78 -6.39 71.15
N GLN A 265 34.30 -5.14 71.14
CA GLN A 265 34.72 -4.11 72.08
C GLN A 265 34.42 -4.48 73.53
N LYS A 266 33.21 -4.99 73.83
CA LYS A 266 32.87 -5.47 75.17
C LYS A 266 33.79 -6.62 75.62
N SER A 267 34.06 -7.58 74.73
CA SER A 267 34.99 -8.68 75.03
C SER A 267 36.42 -8.20 75.25
N LEU A 268 36.89 -7.21 74.49
CA LEU A 268 38.21 -6.60 74.69
C LEU A 268 38.30 -5.88 76.04
N GLN A 269 37.28 -5.11 76.42
CA GLN A 269 37.22 -4.45 77.71
C GLN A 269 37.20 -5.46 78.87
N GLU A 270 36.45 -6.56 78.73
CA GLU A 270 36.43 -7.63 79.73
C GLU A 270 37.79 -8.33 79.84
N LYS A 271 38.45 -8.63 78.72
CA LYS A 271 39.82 -9.18 78.72
C LYS A 271 40.82 -8.23 79.35
N GLN A 272 40.71 -6.92 79.11
CA GLN A 272 41.56 -5.92 79.76
C GLN A 272 41.33 -5.89 81.27
N ARG A 273 40.06 -5.89 81.73
CA ARG A 273 39.73 -5.98 83.16
C ARG A 273 40.30 -7.25 83.80
N LEU A 274 40.09 -8.41 83.18
CA LEU A 274 40.62 -9.68 83.66
C LEU A 274 42.17 -9.69 83.67
N ALA A 275 42.81 -9.07 82.69
CA ALA A 275 44.27 -8.92 82.66
C ALA A 275 44.78 -8.00 83.79
N GLU A 276 44.08 -6.91 84.07
CA GLU A 276 44.39 -6.02 85.20
C GLU A 276 44.17 -6.71 86.55
N GLU A 277 43.07 -7.45 86.72
CA GLU A 277 42.80 -8.27 87.90
C GLU A 277 43.89 -9.32 88.10
N LYS A 278 44.28 -10.04 87.05
CA LYS A 278 45.41 -10.98 87.10
C LYS A 278 46.72 -10.28 87.44
N ARG A 279 47.00 -9.09 86.92
CA ARG A 279 48.19 -8.30 87.31
C ARG A 279 48.15 -7.91 88.78
N ARG A 280 46.98 -7.51 89.31
CA ARG A 280 46.81 -7.22 90.74
C ARG A 280 46.97 -8.46 91.61
N GLN A 281 46.42 -9.59 91.20
CA GLN A 281 46.60 -10.88 91.87
C GLN A 281 48.06 -11.30 91.86
N LEU A 282 48.73 -11.28 90.71
CA LEU A 282 50.16 -11.59 90.60
C LEU A 282 51.03 -10.61 91.39
N ALA A 283 50.67 -9.33 91.47
CA ALA A 283 51.36 -8.36 92.32
C ALA A 283 51.13 -8.66 93.81
N GLY A 284 49.90 -9.02 94.20
CA GLY A 284 49.57 -9.48 95.55
C GLY A 284 50.32 -10.77 95.92
N GLU A 285 50.30 -11.78 95.06
CA GLU A 285 51.07 -13.01 95.21
C GLU A 285 52.58 -12.74 95.22
N ARG A 286 53.08 -11.82 94.39
CA ARG A 286 54.49 -11.41 94.41
C ARG A 286 54.83 -10.72 95.73
N ASN A 287 53.94 -9.91 96.30
CA ASN A 287 54.14 -9.28 97.59
C ASN A 287 54.13 -10.31 98.72
N VAL A 288 53.22 -11.30 98.67
CA VAL A 288 53.18 -12.42 99.63
C VAL A 288 54.42 -13.30 99.49
N ARG A 289 54.83 -13.64 98.26
CA ARG A 289 56.07 -14.38 97.99
C ARG A 289 57.30 -13.57 98.34
N MET A 290 57.32 -12.25 98.17
CA MET A 290 58.41 -11.39 98.63
C MET A 290 58.44 -11.34 100.16
N ALA A 291 57.30 -11.25 100.84
CA ALA A 291 57.24 -11.32 102.30
C ALA A 291 57.73 -12.67 102.80
N SER A 292 57.23 -13.77 102.20
CA SER A 292 57.68 -15.12 102.51
C SER A 292 59.13 -15.39 102.09
N ALA A 293 59.63 -14.76 101.03
CA ALA A 293 61.03 -14.85 100.60
C ALA A 293 61.94 -13.96 101.45
N LEU A 294 61.43 -12.86 102.03
CA LEU A 294 62.11 -12.06 103.03
C LEU A 294 62.16 -12.81 104.37
N ASP A 295 61.08 -13.49 104.76
CA ASP A 295 61.06 -14.40 105.91
C ASP A 295 61.99 -15.59 105.68
N GLN A 296 61.96 -16.20 104.49
CA GLN A 296 62.92 -17.23 104.09
C GLN A 296 64.33 -16.67 103.91
N LEU A 297 64.55 -15.39 103.58
CA LEU A 297 65.89 -14.79 103.56
C LEU A 297 66.38 -14.50 104.97
N ILE A 298 65.49 -14.20 105.92
CA ILE A 298 65.81 -14.14 107.35
C ILE A 298 66.17 -15.54 107.85
N ASP A 299 65.45 -16.58 107.43
CA ASP A 299 65.75 -17.98 107.76
C ASP A 299 66.98 -18.53 107.00
N ASN A 300 67.22 -18.09 105.76
CA ASN A 300 68.37 -18.49 104.93
C ASN A 300 69.61 -17.61 105.17
N LEU A 301 69.49 -16.44 105.82
CA LEU A 301 70.63 -15.74 106.42
C LEU A 301 71.23 -16.52 107.60
N HIS A 302 70.52 -17.54 108.13
CA HIS A 302 71.05 -18.55 109.04
C HIS A 302 71.60 -19.81 108.34
N SER A 303 71.54 -19.92 107.01
CA SER A 303 72.04 -21.10 106.30
C SER A 303 72.57 -20.77 104.90
N SER A 304 73.85 -20.36 104.88
CA SER A 304 74.88 -20.64 103.85
C SER A 304 74.46 -20.83 102.37
N ILE A 305 74.91 -19.88 101.54
CA ILE A 305 75.77 -20.05 100.34
C ILE A 305 75.76 -21.43 99.66
N ASP A 306 75.23 -21.54 98.42
CA ASP A 306 76.00 -21.81 97.17
C ASP A 306 75.13 -21.96 95.90
N VAL A 307 75.80 -21.94 94.73
CA VAL A 307 75.40 -21.37 93.43
C VAL A 307 74.90 -22.39 92.37
N SER A 308 74.18 -21.87 91.35
CA SER A 308 74.05 -22.35 89.94
C SER A 308 73.33 -23.68 89.66
N SER A 309 72.72 -23.97 88.50
CA SER A 309 72.38 -23.32 87.23
C SER A 309 71.44 -24.30 86.49
N SER A 310 70.63 -23.86 85.51
CA SER A 310 70.32 -24.68 84.32
C SER A 310 69.51 -23.88 83.30
N VAL A 311 70.21 -23.45 82.25
CA VAL A 311 69.64 -22.98 80.98
C VAL A 311 69.94 -24.09 79.98
N GLU A 312 68.94 -24.88 79.57
CA GLU A 312 69.03 -25.73 78.36
C GLU A 312 67.67 -26.37 77.99
N ILE A 313 66.61 -25.58 77.77
CA ILE A 313 65.37 -26.04 77.12
C ILE A 313 64.82 -24.92 76.23
N SER A 314 65.45 -24.63 75.09
CA SER A 314 64.90 -23.64 74.13
C SER A 314 65.25 -23.88 72.66
N ARG A 315 65.93 -25.00 72.33
CA ARG A 315 66.29 -25.31 70.93
C ARG A 315 65.49 -26.47 70.32
N LEU A 316 65.05 -27.45 71.11
CA LEU A 316 64.28 -28.60 70.61
C LEU A 316 62.77 -28.37 70.50
N ASP A 317 62.22 -27.36 71.20
CA ASP A 317 60.79 -27.01 71.10
C ASP A 317 60.47 -26.11 69.89
N ARG A 318 61.47 -25.38 69.36
CA ARG A 318 61.30 -24.48 68.22
C ARG A 318 61.16 -25.24 66.90
N GLU A 319 61.96 -26.28 66.70
CA GLU A 319 61.89 -27.12 65.48
C GLU A 319 60.65 -28.04 65.43
N ARG A 320 60.07 -28.40 66.58
CA ARG A 320 58.81 -29.16 66.63
C ARG A 320 57.57 -28.30 66.41
N PHE A 321 57.61 -27.01 66.81
CA PHE A 321 56.53 -26.06 66.54
C PHE A 321 56.50 -25.66 65.07
N GLU A 322 57.66 -25.39 64.46
CA GLU A 322 57.73 -24.98 63.06
C GLU A 322 57.25 -26.07 62.08
N ARG A 323 57.52 -27.36 62.36
CA ARG A 323 56.99 -28.45 61.52
C ARG A 323 55.47 -28.65 61.65
N LYS A 324 54.91 -28.47 62.86
CA LYS A 324 53.45 -28.59 63.08
C LYS A 324 52.67 -27.43 62.47
N ASP A 325 53.24 -26.22 62.45
CA ASP A 325 52.59 -25.06 61.85
C ASP A 325 52.64 -25.12 60.31
N VAL A 326 53.70 -25.67 59.73
CA VAL A 326 53.76 -25.94 58.28
C VAL A 326 52.77 -27.03 57.86
N GLU A 327 52.66 -28.14 58.58
CA GLU A 327 51.67 -29.19 58.29
C GLU A 327 50.22 -28.69 58.42
N ARG A 328 49.94 -27.81 59.40
CA ARG A 328 48.62 -27.16 59.53
C ARG A 328 48.34 -26.19 58.38
N MET A 329 49.32 -25.39 58.00
CA MET A 329 49.18 -24.44 56.90
C MET A 329 48.94 -25.16 55.56
N GLU A 330 49.62 -26.29 55.32
CA GLU A 330 49.37 -27.12 54.14
C GLU A 330 47.98 -27.78 54.16
N ALA A 331 47.50 -28.23 55.32
CA ALA A 331 46.16 -28.77 55.47
C ALA A 331 45.08 -27.70 55.24
N ASP A 332 45.29 -26.49 55.75
CA ASP A 332 44.39 -25.35 55.56
C ASP A 332 44.36 -24.89 54.11
N LEU A 333 45.49 -24.85 53.41
CA LEU A 333 45.55 -24.52 51.98
C LEU A 333 44.83 -25.55 51.11
N ARG A 334 44.96 -26.85 51.42
CA ARG A 334 44.18 -27.90 50.71
C ARG A 334 42.68 -27.82 51.01
N SER A 335 42.32 -27.47 52.24
CA SER A 335 40.92 -27.26 52.64
C SER A 335 40.31 -26.06 51.90
N ILE A 336 41.03 -24.94 51.82
CA ILE A 336 40.62 -23.74 51.07
C ILE A 336 40.44 -24.06 49.59
N ALA A 337 41.41 -24.74 48.95
CA ALA A 337 41.30 -25.15 47.55
C ALA A 337 40.05 -26.02 47.31
N SER A 338 39.76 -26.97 48.20
CA SER A 338 38.56 -27.83 48.09
C SER A 338 37.25 -27.06 48.30
N LEU A 339 37.26 -26.02 49.13
CA LEU A 339 36.10 -25.15 49.37
C LEU A 339 35.87 -24.17 48.22
N GLU A 340 36.93 -23.69 47.59
CA GLU A 340 36.85 -22.88 46.36
C GLU A 340 36.32 -23.72 45.20
N GLU A 341 36.82 -24.93 45.01
CA GLU A 341 36.34 -25.87 43.99
C GLU A 341 34.84 -26.18 44.17
N ARG A 342 34.39 -26.40 45.43
CA ARG A 342 32.96 -26.56 45.76
C ARG A 342 32.12 -25.29 45.60
N ARG A 343 32.72 -24.09 45.72
CA ARG A 343 32.02 -22.81 45.48
C ARG A 343 31.86 -22.50 43.99
N HIS A 344 32.78 -22.97 43.15
CA HIS A 344 32.77 -22.71 41.71
C HIS A 344 31.97 -23.76 40.92
N ALA A 345 31.97 -25.03 41.34
CA ALA A 345 31.21 -26.10 40.69
C ALA A 345 29.71 -25.80 40.41
N PRO A 346 28.91 -25.27 41.35
CA PRO A 346 27.50 -24.95 41.06
C PRO A 346 27.35 -23.80 40.06
N LYS A 347 28.24 -22.79 40.10
CA LYS A 347 28.18 -21.63 39.19
C LYS A 347 28.51 -22.00 37.74
N ASP A 348 29.41 -22.95 37.54
CA ASP A 348 29.75 -23.42 36.20
C ASP A 348 28.65 -24.33 35.63
N SER A 349 28.02 -25.16 36.47
CA SER A 349 26.84 -25.96 36.08
C SER A 349 25.61 -25.11 35.72
N GLU A 350 25.38 -24.00 36.42
CA GLU A 350 24.31 -23.05 36.11
C GLU A 350 24.59 -22.28 34.81
N ARG A 351 25.85 -21.90 34.55
CA ARG A 351 26.27 -21.28 33.29
C ARG A 351 26.10 -22.22 32.11
N GLU A 352 26.50 -23.48 32.25
CA GLU A 352 26.34 -24.48 31.19
C GLU A 352 24.85 -24.79 30.93
N SER A 353 24.04 -24.88 31.98
CA SER A 353 22.59 -25.07 31.86
C SER A 353 21.90 -23.88 31.19
N ARG A 354 22.28 -22.65 31.53
CA ARG A 354 21.80 -21.43 30.87
C ARG A 354 22.21 -21.37 29.40
N PHE A 355 23.45 -21.74 29.08
CA PHE A 355 23.92 -21.78 27.70
C PHE A 355 23.14 -22.81 26.87
N ARG A 356 22.93 -24.02 27.40
CA ARG A 356 22.10 -25.05 26.74
C ARG A 356 20.66 -24.60 26.55
N PHE A 357 20.08 -23.90 27.52
CA PHE A 357 18.73 -23.35 27.40
C PHE A 357 18.64 -22.26 26.33
N LEU A 358 19.63 -21.37 26.24
CA LEU A 358 19.66 -20.32 25.21
C LEU A 358 19.80 -20.92 23.81
N VAL A 359 20.68 -21.90 23.62
CA VAL A 359 20.81 -22.61 22.33
C VAL A 359 19.50 -23.32 21.96
N ALA A 360 18.87 -24.03 22.90
CA ALA A 360 17.59 -24.70 22.66
C ALA A 360 16.46 -23.71 22.32
N ARG A 361 16.48 -22.51 22.91
CA ARG A 361 15.53 -21.44 22.61
C ARG A 361 15.76 -20.87 21.21
N GLU A 362 17.01 -20.61 20.83
CA GLU A 362 17.35 -20.14 19.49
C GLU A 362 16.96 -21.17 18.41
N ASP A 363 17.19 -22.47 18.67
CA ASP A 363 16.77 -23.55 17.77
C ASP A 363 15.24 -23.64 17.65
N TYR A 364 14.52 -23.47 18.77
CA TYR A 364 13.06 -23.40 18.75
C TYR A 364 12.54 -22.20 17.95
N GLU A 365 13.10 -21.00 18.17
CA GLU A 365 12.72 -19.80 17.42
C GLU A 365 13.03 -19.95 15.92
N ARG A 366 14.17 -20.56 15.55
CA ARG A 366 14.48 -20.89 14.15
C ARG A 366 13.48 -21.86 13.53
N THR A 367 13.19 -22.97 14.20
CA THR A 367 12.22 -23.95 13.68
C THR A 367 10.82 -23.35 13.51
N LYS A 368 10.38 -22.47 14.42
CA LYS A 368 9.11 -21.75 14.31
C LYS A 368 9.07 -20.80 13.09
N VAL A 369 10.18 -20.13 12.79
CA VAL A 369 10.29 -19.28 11.59
C VAL A 369 10.26 -20.14 10.32
N PHE A 370 10.99 -21.25 10.28
CA PHE A 370 10.97 -22.16 9.13
C PHE A 370 9.59 -22.77 8.89
N SER A 371 8.87 -23.18 9.93
CA SER A 371 7.50 -23.71 9.79
C SER A 371 6.53 -22.64 9.28
N ALA A 372 6.65 -21.39 9.74
CA ALA A 372 5.82 -20.30 9.26
C ALA A 372 6.06 -19.99 7.77
N ILE A 373 7.32 -20.02 7.33
CA ILE A 373 7.68 -19.84 5.91
C ILE A 373 7.13 -20.98 5.06
N GLU A 374 7.21 -22.22 5.55
CA GLU A 374 6.67 -23.40 4.85
C GLU A 374 5.14 -23.35 4.74
N GLU A 375 4.44 -22.93 5.79
CA GLU A 375 2.99 -22.70 5.77
C GLU A 375 2.60 -21.60 4.77
N GLU A 376 3.34 -20.48 4.73
CA GLU A 376 3.10 -19.39 3.78
C GLU A 376 3.33 -19.85 2.32
N GLN A 377 4.39 -20.63 2.07
CA GLN A 377 4.64 -21.20 0.74
C GLN A 377 3.55 -22.19 0.32
N ASN A 378 3.07 -23.01 1.24
CA ASN A 378 1.97 -23.95 0.98
C ASN A 378 0.66 -23.21 0.69
N GLN A 379 0.37 -22.11 1.39
CA GLN A 379 -0.79 -21.26 1.11
C GLN A 379 -0.70 -20.61 -0.27
N LYS A 380 0.44 -19.99 -0.62
CA LYS A 380 0.66 -19.39 -1.96
C LYS A 380 0.53 -20.44 -3.07
N SER A 381 1.06 -21.64 -2.85
CA SER A 381 0.93 -22.74 -3.80
C SER A 381 -0.53 -23.19 -3.96
N ALA A 382 -1.29 -23.28 -2.86
CA ALA A 382 -2.71 -23.61 -2.91
C ALA A 382 -3.54 -22.52 -3.62
N GLU A 383 -3.22 -21.25 -3.41
CA GLU A 383 -3.85 -20.12 -4.11
C GLU A 383 -3.54 -20.14 -5.61
N ALA A 384 -2.30 -20.40 -5.99
CA ALA A 384 -1.92 -20.55 -7.40
C ALA A 384 -2.71 -21.68 -8.09
N VAL A 385 -2.83 -22.85 -7.44
CA VAL A 385 -3.62 -23.98 -7.96
C VAL A 385 -5.11 -23.61 -8.07
N ARG A 386 -5.67 -22.87 -7.10
CA ARG A 386 -7.06 -22.39 -7.18
C ARG A 386 -7.26 -21.41 -8.33
N PHE A 387 -6.31 -20.50 -8.52
CA PHE A 387 -6.33 -19.53 -9.61
C PHE A 387 -6.23 -20.21 -10.98
N GLU A 388 -5.32 -21.16 -11.16
CA GLU A 388 -5.22 -21.96 -12.39
C GLU A 388 -6.52 -22.70 -12.69
N ARG A 389 -7.13 -23.32 -11.66
CA ARG A 389 -8.41 -24.00 -11.82
C ARG A 389 -9.52 -23.05 -12.25
N TRP A 390 -9.61 -21.88 -11.63
CA TRP A 390 -10.59 -20.86 -11.98
C TRP A 390 -10.39 -20.36 -13.41
N MET A 391 -9.15 -20.10 -13.83
CA MET A 391 -8.80 -19.71 -15.19
C MET A 391 -9.24 -20.77 -16.22
N LEU A 392 -9.00 -22.05 -15.93
CA LEU A 392 -9.44 -23.15 -16.80
C LEU A 392 -10.96 -23.26 -16.89
N GLU A 393 -11.69 -23.05 -15.79
CA GLU A 393 -13.15 -23.01 -15.80
C GLU A 393 -13.68 -21.81 -16.61
N GLU A 394 -13.03 -20.66 -16.52
CA GLU A 394 -13.42 -19.46 -17.26
C GLU A 394 -13.14 -19.59 -18.76
N ILE A 395 -12.02 -20.20 -19.14
CA ILE A 395 -11.74 -20.55 -20.54
C ILE A 395 -12.83 -21.48 -21.08
N LYS A 396 -13.18 -22.55 -20.34
CA LYS A 396 -14.27 -23.47 -20.75
C LYS A 396 -15.62 -22.77 -20.90
N ARG A 397 -15.93 -21.81 -20.02
CA ARG A 397 -17.17 -21.00 -20.15
C ARG A 397 -17.17 -20.16 -21.40
N LYS A 398 -16.04 -19.50 -21.71
CA LYS A 398 -15.90 -18.69 -22.93
C LYS A 398 -15.95 -19.55 -24.19
N GLU A 399 -15.30 -20.71 -24.20
CA GLU A 399 -15.39 -21.68 -25.30
C GLU A 399 -16.83 -22.18 -25.50
N ALA A 400 -17.56 -22.48 -24.42
CA ALA A 400 -18.97 -22.86 -24.51
C ALA A 400 -19.85 -21.72 -25.06
N ALA A 401 -19.60 -20.47 -24.66
CA ALA A 401 -20.32 -19.30 -25.17
C ALA A 401 -20.03 -19.07 -26.67
N VAL A 402 -18.78 -19.22 -27.10
CA VAL A 402 -18.41 -19.16 -28.53
C VAL A 402 -19.09 -20.27 -29.32
N ALA A 403 -19.07 -21.52 -28.82
CA ALA A 403 -19.75 -22.64 -29.47
C ALA A 403 -21.27 -22.42 -29.58
N GLN A 404 -21.92 -21.82 -28.57
CA GLN A 404 -23.33 -21.44 -28.64
C GLN A 404 -23.57 -20.35 -29.68
N MET A 405 -22.74 -19.30 -29.72
CA MET A 405 -22.85 -18.26 -30.75
C MET A 405 -22.66 -18.82 -32.16
N GLU A 406 -21.72 -19.75 -32.36
CA GLU A 406 -21.53 -20.42 -33.65
C GLU A 406 -22.75 -21.28 -34.05
N LEU A 407 -23.38 -21.97 -33.09
CA LEU A 407 -24.61 -22.73 -33.31
C LEU A 407 -25.79 -21.81 -33.68
N GLU A 408 -25.95 -20.68 -32.99
CA GLU A 408 -26.97 -19.67 -33.31
C GLU A 408 -26.73 -19.04 -34.69
N TYR A 409 -25.47 -18.72 -35.01
CA TYR A 409 -25.08 -18.19 -36.31
C TYR A 409 -25.40 -19.18 -37.44
N ARG A 410 -24.99 -20.46 -37.31
CA ARG A 410 -25.31 -21.51 -38.27
C ARG A 410 -26.81 -21.79 -38.36
N SER A 411 -27.55 -21.68 -37.26
CA SER A 411 -29.01 -21.83 -37.26
C SER A 411 -29.70 -20.66 -37.98
N ARG A 412 -29.15 -19.45 -37.92
CA ARG A 412 -29.62 -18.29 -38.70
C ARG A 412 -29.26 -18.40 -40.18
N GLU A 413 -28.07 -18.90 -40.50
CA GLU A 413 -27.68 -19.17 -41.90
C GLU A 413 -28.54 -20.27 -42.54
N ASN A 414 -28.82 -21.34 -41.81
CA ASN A 414 -29.70 -22.42 -42.29
C ASN A 414 -31.20 -22.05 -42.20
N GLY A 415 -31.59 -21.14 -41.30
CA GLY A 415 -32.97 -20.68 -41.13
C GLY A 415 -33.46 -19.71 -42.22
N ASN A 416 -32.57 -19.21 -43.07
CA ASN A 416 -32.93 -18.47 -44.30
C ASN A 416 -33.09 -19.38 -45.53
N GLY A 417 -33.02 -20.71 -45.35
CA GLY A 417 -33.25 -21.71 -46.39
C GLY A 417 -34.45 -22.60 -46.08
N GLY A 418 -35.67 -22.09 -46.29
CA GLY A 418 -36.84 -22.95 -46.57
C GLY A 418 -37.55 -23.57 -45.36
N ALA A 419 -38.39 -22.79 -44.69
CA ALA A 419 -39.58 -23.35 -44.04
C ALA A 419 -40.56 -23.84 -45.12
N ILE A 420 -40.39 -25.09 -45.58
CA ILE A 420 -41.45 -25.82 -46.26
C ILE A 420 -42.40 -26.30 -45.16
N VAL A 421 -43.56 -25.64 -45.08
CA VAL A 421 -44.72 -26.10 -44.31
C VAL A 421 -45.29 -27.32 -45.06
N PRO A 422 -45.40 -28.52 -44.44
CA PRO A 422 -46.16 -29.61 -45.04
C PRO A 422 -47.67 -29.36 -44.82
N LEU A 423 -48.43 -29.52 -45.90
CA LEU A 423 -49.90 -29.63 -45.91
C LEU A 423 -50.37 -30.88 -45.19
#